data_AF-A0A9X7F3W5-F1
#
_entry.id   AF-A0A9X7F3W5-F1
#
_cell.length_a   1.000
_cell.length_b   1.000
_cell.length_c   1.000
_cell.angle_alpha   90.00
_cell.angle_beta   90.00
_cell.angle_gamma   90.00
#
_symmetry.space_group_name_H-M   'P 1'
#
loop_
_entity.id
_entity.type
_entity.pdbx_description
1 polymer ?
#
loop_
_entity_poly.entity_id
_entity_poly.type
_entity_poly.pdbx_seq_one_letter_code
_entity_poly.pdbx_strand_id
1 'polypeptide(L)'
;MQKRIDEIQSKYREWCELLPQLEADIARWKHAASLMQDMDDFYTNEYQACYQAIEEGADVDLRTQGEYSIMSEDALWNALGEFHQLAWEHLRSSVNALDRY
;
A
#
# COMPACT_ATOMS: atom_id res chain seq x y z
N MET A 1 5.54 19.02 40.42
CA MET A 1 4.23 18.43 40.08
C MET A 1 3.67 19.04 38.81
N GLN A 2 3.41 20.36 38.77
CA GLN A 2 2.86 21.06 37.60
C GLN A 2 3.60 20.77 36.28
N LYS A 3 4.94 20.93 36.25
CA LYS A 3 5.76 20.66 35.05
C LYS A 3 5.49 19.29 34.42
N ARG A 4 5.35 18.23 35.24
CA ARG A 4 5.09 16.88 34.74
C ARG A 4 3.69 16.74 34.17
N ILE A 5 2.71 17.42 34.75
CA ILE A 5 1.34 17.45 34.25
C ILE A 5 1.32 18.15 32.88
N ASP A 6 1.97 19.30 32.76
CA ASP A 6 2.06 20.05 31.50
C ASP A 6 2.72 19.21 30.39
N GLU A 7 3.80 18.49 30.71
CA GLU A 7 4.46 17.55 29.79
C GLU A 7 3.50 16.48 29.25
N ILE A 8 2.70 15.85 30.12
CA ILE A 8 1.76 14.80 29.69
C ILE A 8 0.58 15.40 28.93
N GLN A 9 0.08 16.58 29.33
CA GLN A 9 -0.97 17.28 28.60
C GLN A 9 -0.52 17.66 27.18
N SER A 10 0.74 18.05 26.99
CA SER A 10 1.30 18.30 25.66
C SER A 10 1.28 17.05 24.79
N LYS A 11 1.69 15.89 25.33
CA LYS A 11 1.64 14.61 24.61
C LYS A 11 0.23 14.16 24.28
N TYR A 12 -0.72 14.39 25.19
CA TYR A 12 -2.11 14.06 24.94
C TYR A 12 -2.71 14.92 23.81
N ARG A 13 -2.33 16.21 23.74
CA ARG A 13 -2.74 17.07 22.63
C ARG A 13 -2.20 16.57 21.29
N GLU A 14 -0.91 16.22 21.25
CA GLU A 14 -0.28 15.62 20.07
C GLU A 14 -1.01 14.33 19.64
N TRP A 15 -1.37 13.48 20.61
CA TRP A 15 -2.17 12.29 20.34
C TRP A 15 -3.55 12.63 19.75
N CYS A 16 -4.27 13.61 20.29
CA CYS A 16 -5.57 14.03 19.76
C CYS A 16 -5.48 14.54 18.32
N GLU A 17 -4.37 15.17 17.94
CA GLU A 17 -4.13 15.64 16.57
C GLU A 17 -3.73 14.50 15.63
N LEU A 18 -3.02 13.49 16.15
CA LEU A 18 -2.54 12.34 15.38
C LEU A 18 -3.63 11.28 15.13
N LEU A 19 -4.50 11.01 16.10
CA LEU A 19 -5.53 9.97 16.03
C LEU A 19 -6.37 9.97 14.74
N PRO A 20 -6.98 11.10 14.30
CA PRO A 20 -7.79 11.09 13.08
C PRO A 20 -6.96 10.80 11.82
N GLN A 21 -5.67 11.12 11.82
CA GLN A 21 -4.78 10.81 10.69
C GLN A 21 -4.50 9.31 10.63
N LEU A 22 -4.26 8.67 11.77
CA LEU A 22 -4.08 7.21 11.85
C LEU A 22 -5.35 6.46 11.41
N GLU A 23 -6.53 6.94 11.80
CA GLU A 23 -7.81 6.37 11.34
C GLU A 23 -7.97 6.50 9.82
N ALA A 24 -7.59 7.64 9.25
CA ALA A 24 -7.59 7.85 7.81
C ALA A 24 -6.53 7.00 7.08
N ASP A 25 -5.37 6.78 7.69
CA ASP A 25 -4.32 5.89 7.17
C ASP A 25 -4.80 4.45 7.10
N ILE A 26 -5.57 3.97 8.09
CA ILE A 26 -6.18 2.64 8.03
C ILE A 26 -7.14 2.52 6.84
N ALA A 27 -7.92 3.56 6.55
CA ALA A 27 -8.81 3.56 5.39
C ALA A 27 -8.03 3.56 4.06
N ARG A 28 -6.98 4.38 3.95
CA ARG A 28 -6.07 4.40 2.79
C ARG A 28 -5.40 3.04 2.59
N TRP A 29 -4.94 2.42 3.68
CA TRP A 29 -4.32 1.10 3.66
C TRP A 29 -5.25 0.04 3.08
N LYS A 30 -6.51 0.01 3.53
CA LYS A 30 -7.52 -0.92 3.00
C LYS A 30 -7.77 -0.72 1.51
N HIS A 31 -7.80 0.53 1.06
CA HIS A 31 -7.96 0.83 -0.36
C HIS A 31 -6.74 0.36 -1.17
N ALA A 32 -5.53 0.63 -0.71
CA ALA A 32 -4.29 0.15 -1.34
C ALA A 32 -4.24 -1.38 -1.42
N ALA A 33 -4.62 -2.07 -0.34
CA ALA A 33 -4.71 -3.53 -0.33
C ALA A 33 -5.70 -4.07 -1.38
N SER A 34 -6.85 -3.41 -1.55
CA SER A 34 -7.82 -3.78 -2.59
C SER A 34 -7.26 -3.60 -4.00
N LEU A 35 -6.58 -2.48 -4.28
CA LEU A 35 -5.96 -2.24 -5.59
C LEU A 35 -4.89 -3.30 -5.90
N MET A 36 -4.09 -3.67 -4.90
CA MET A 36 -3.06 -4.70 -5.06
C MET A 36 -3.66 -6.08 -5.31
N GLN A 37 -4.79 -6.39 -4.66
CA GLN A 37 -5.52 -7.62 -4.93
C GLN A 37 -6.04 -7.66 -6.38
N ASP A 38 -6.66 -6.58 -6.86
CA ASP A 38 -7.16 -6.52 -8.24
C ASP A 38 -6.00 -6.68 -9.26
N MET A 39 -4.85 -6.06 -8.98
CA MET A 39 -3.66 -6.18 -9.82
C MET A 39 -3.01 -7.57 -9.76
N ASP A 40 -3.00 -8.22 -8.60
CA ASP A 40 -2.52 -9.60 -8.42
C ASP A 40 -3.43 -10.60 -9.14
N ASP A 41 -4.75 -10.39 -9.07
CA ASP A 41 -5.74 -11.21 -9.76
C ASP A 41 -5.56 -11.10 -11.29
N PHE A 42 -5.35 -9.89 -11.82
CA PHE A 42 -5.00 -9.71 -13.23
C PHE A 42 -3.68 -10.39 -13.58
N TYR A 43 -2.63 -10.16 -12.77
CA TYR A 43 -1.30 -10.71 -13.01
C TYR A 43 -1.31 -12.25 -13.05
N THR A 44 -2.07 -12.86 -12.13
CA THR A 44 -2.15 -14.31 -11.97
C THR A 44 -3.01 -14.98 -13.05
N ASN A 45 -4.13 -14.36 -13.43
CA ASN A 45 -5.16 -15.03 -14.24
C ASN A 45 -5.22 -14.57 -15.70
N GLU A 46 -4.84 -13.32 -16.01
CA GLU A 46 -5.13 -12.68 -17.29
C GLU A 46 -3.87 -12.21 -18.04
N TYR A 47 -2.79 -11.92 -17.31
CA TYR A 47 -1.58 -11.32 -17.86
C TYR A 47 -1.00 -12.09 -19.05
N GLN A 48 -0.82 -13.41 -18.91
CA GLN A 48 -0.20 -14.24 -19.95
C GLN A 48 -1.00 -14.22 -21.26
N ALA A 49 -2.33 -14.24 -21.17
CA ALA A 49 -3.19 -14.20 -22.34
C ALA A 49 -3.11 -12.85 -23.05
N CYS A 50 -3.08 -11.75 -22.28
CA CYS A 50 -2.90 -10.40 -22.83
C CYS A 50 -1.52 -10.26 -23.48
N TYR A 51 -0.46 -10.74 -22.81
CA TYR A 51 0.90 -10.71 -23.32
C TYR A 51 1.01 -11.45 -24.65
N GLN A 52 0.46 -12.66 -24.73
CA GLN A 52 0.46 -13.44 -25.97
C GLN A 52 -0.32 -12.74 -27.09
N ALA A 53 -1.50 -12.18 -26.80
CA ALA A 53 -2.29 -11.46 -27.82
C ALA A 53 -1.52 -10.26 -28.39
N ILE A 54 -0.75 -9.55 -27.55
CA ILE A 54 0.12 -8.45 -27.97
C ILE A 54 1.26 -8.96 -28.84
N GLU A 55 1.92 -10.06 -28.46
CA GLU A 55 2.96 -10.69 -29.29
C GLU A 55 2.41 -11.17 -30.65
N GLU A 56 1.15 -11.61 -30.69
CA GLU A 56 0.43 -11.99 -31.91
C GLU A 56 -0.05 -10.80 -32.76
N GLY A 57 0.16 -9.56 -32.28
CA GLY A 57 -0.09 -8.33 -33.04
C GLY A 57 -1.42 -7.63 -32.72
N ALA A 58 -1.98 -7.84 -31.53
CA ALA A 58 -3.13 -7.06 -31.08
C ALA A 58 -2.82 -5.55 -31.05
N ASP A 59 -3.73 -4.75 -31.60
CA ASP A 59 -3.62 -3.29 -31.61
C ASP A 59 -4.07 -2.73 -30.25
N VAL A 60 -3.09 -2.48 -29.37
CA VAL A 60 -3.30 -1.92 -28.03
C VAL A 60 -2.44 -0.69 -27.81
N ASP A 61 -2.98 0.28 -27.07
CA ASP A 61 -2.22 1.46 -26.64
C ASP A 61 -1.65 1.23 -25.24
N LEU A 62 -0.32 1.09 -25.15
CA LEU A 62 0.40 0.87 -23.89
C LEU A 62 0.99 2.17 -23.31
N ARG A 63 0.65 3.34 -23.86
CA ARG A 63 1.14 4.62 -23.35
C ARG A 63 0.53 4.93 -21.98
N THR A 64 1.38 5.41 -21.09
CA THR A 64 1.08 5.73 -19.70
C THR A 64 1.29 7.22 -19.42
N GLN A 65 0.92 7.69 -18.22
CA GLN A 65 1.08 9.09 -17.82
C GLN A 65 2.48 9.41 -17.24
N GLY A 66 3.37 8.42 -17.19
CA GLY A 66 4.73 8.53 -16.68
C GLY A 66 5.20 7.29 -15.93
N GLU A 67 4.27 6.44 -15.49
CA GLU A 67 4.49 5.11 -14.92
C GLU A 67 4.84 4.07 -15.99
N TYR A 68 5.35 2.90 -15.58
CA TYR A 68 5.50 1.79 -16.52
C TYR A 68 4.14 1.20 -16.89
N SER A 69 4.00 0.77 -18.15
CA SER A 69 2.84 -0.01 -18.56
C SER A 69 2.80 -1.31 -17.75
N ILE A 70 1.60 -1.74 -17.34
CA ILE A 70 1.41 -3.01 -16.62
C ILE A 70 1.90 -4.22 -17.42
N MET A 71 1.96 -4.11 -18.76
CA MET A 71 2.46 -5.15 -19.66
C MET A 71 3.99 -5.17 -19.78
N SER A 72 4.69 -4.32 -19.02
CA SER A 72 6.15 -4.35 -18.93
C SER A 72 6.57 -5.49 -17.98
N GLU A 73 7.62 -6.23 -18.36
CA GLU A 73 8.03 -7.50 -17.76
C GLU A 73 7.99 -7.54 -16.22
N ASP A 74 8.45 -6.47 -15.55
CA ASP A 74 8.54 -6.43 -14.08
C ASP A 74 7.60 -5.42 -13.40
N ALA A 75 6.70 -4.74 -14.13
CA ALA A 75 5.94 -3.63 -13.55
C ALA A 75 5.02 -4.09 -12.40
N LEU A 76 4.21 -5.11 -12.65
CA LEU A 76 3.30 -5.68 -11.63
C LEU A 76 4.07 -6.46 -10.56
N TRP A 77 5.09 -7.24 -10.96
CA TRP A 77 5.93 -7.97 -10.02
C TRP A 77 6.58 -7.05 -8.98
N ASN A 78 7.15 -5.93 -9.42
CA ASN A 78 7.76 -4.94 -8.52
C ASN A 78 6.73 -4.29 -7.61
N ALA A 79 5.59 -3.84 -8.14
CA ALA A 79 4.54 -3.21 -7.36
C ALA A 79 3.99 -4.14 -6.24
N LEU A 80 3.74 -5.40 -6.58
CA LEU A 80 3.30 -6.41 -5.62
C LEU A 80 4.38 -6.69 -4.55
N GLY A 81 5.63 -6.77 -4.97
CA GLY A 81 6.78 -6.95 -4.07
C GLY A 81 6.95 -5.79 -3.07
N GLU A 82 6.87 -4.54 -3.56
CA GLU A 82 6.93 -3.33 -2.74
C GLU A 82 5.80 -3.29 -1.71
N PHE A 83 4.57 -3.58 -2.13
CA PHE A 83 3.43 -3.61 -1.22
C PHE A 83 3.56 -4.73 -0.17
N HIS A 84 4.05 -5.91 -0.56
CA HIS A 84 4.27 -7.01 0.36
C HIS A 84 5.31 -6.65 1.44
N GLN A 85 6.41 -5.99 1.07
CA GLN A 85 7.39 -5.48 2.03
C GLN A 85 6.77 -4.50 3.02
N LEU A 86 6.02 -3.52 2.51
CA LEU A 86 5.34 -2.52 3.33
C LEU A 86 4.32 -3.17 4.28
N ALA A 87 3.58 -4.18 3.82
CA ALA A 87 2.61 -4.91 4.63
C ALA A 87 3.27 -5.66 5.80
N TRP A 88 4.46 -6.23 5.59
CA TRP A 88 5.23 -6.86 6.67
C TRP A 88 5.70 -5.85 7.72
N GLU A 89 6.15 -4.67 7.28
CA GLU A 89 6.53 -3.59 8.20
C GLU A 89 5.35 -3.09 9.01
N HIS A 90 4.20 -2.88 8.35
CA HIS A 90 2.95 -2.48 8.98
C HIS A 90 2.48 -3.53 10.01
N LEU A 91 2.54 -4.81 9.66
CA LEU A 91 2.20 -5.90 10.59
C LEU A 91 3.11 -5.91 11.82
N ARG A 92 4.43 -5.88 11.62
CA ARG A 92 5.41 -5.91 12.72
C ARG A 92 5.28 -4.70 13.64
N SER A 93 5.10 -3.51 13.08
CA SER A 93 4.90 -2.29 13.87
C SER A 93 3.60 -2.33 14.69
N SER A 94 2.52 -2.84 14.10
CA SER A 94 1.23 -3.03 14.79
C SER A 94 1.34 -4.03 15.94
N VAL A 95 1.97 -5.19 15.73
CA VAL A 95 2.20 -6.19 16.79
C VAL A 95 3.06 -5.61 17.92
N ASN A 96 4.16 -4.92 17.58
CA ASN A 96 5.01 -4.27 18.58
C ASN A 96 4.26 -3.23 19.44
N ALA A 97 3.26 -2.55 18.87
CA ALA A 97 2.42 -1.61 19.61
C ALA A 97 1.46 -2.33 20.57
N LEU A 98 0.98 -3.52 20.20
CA LEU A 98 0.11 -4.36 21.03
C LEU A 98 0.85 -5.04 22.19
N ASP A 99 2.10 -5.49 21.98
CA ASP A 99 2.91 -6.16 23.00
C ASP A 99 3.24 -5.28 24.22
N ARG A 100 3.06 -3.96 24.11
CA ARG A 100 3.33 -2.98 25.17
C ARG A 100 2.13 -2.67 26.06
N TYR A 101 0.98 -3.31 25.80
CA TYR A 101 -0.24 -3.20 26.59
C TYR A 101 -0.39 -4.41 27.52
#